data_AF-A0A966IMJ3-F1
#
_entry.id   AF-A0A966IMJ3-F1
#
_cell.length_a   1.000
_cell.length_b   1.000
_cell.length_c   1.000
_cell.angle_alpha   90.00
_cell.angle_beta   90.00
_cell.angle_gamma   90.00
#
_symmetry.space_group_name_H-M   'P 1'
#
loop_
_entity.id
_entity.type
_entity.pdbx_description
1 polymer ?
#
loop_
_entity_poly.entity_id
_entity_poly.type
_entity_poly.pdbx_seq_one_letter_code
_entity_poly.pdbx_strand_id
1 'polypeptide(L)' 'MGKLGAYELNYSSDIDLICFFDEEIFNPEEFQAIRRTFINATKNMYRLLNENGKDGYVFRTDLR' A
#
# COMPACT_ATOMS: atom_id res chain seq x y z
N MET A 1 6.35 3.72 9.63
CA MET A 1 5.38 4.05 10.71
C MET A 1 4.99 2.76 11.39
N GLY A 2 4.68 2.78 12.69
CA GLY A 2 4.24 1.59 13.42
C GLY A 2 5.31 0.53 13.67
N LYS A 3 4.89 -0.67 14.08
CA LYS A 3 5.76 -1.78 14.50
C LYS A 3 6.69 -2.26 13.39
N LEU A 4 6.24 -2.24 12.13
CA LEU A 4 7.10 -2.54 10.99
C LEU A 4 8.28 -1.56 10.90
N GLY A 5 8.04 -0.25 11.08
CA GLY A 5 9.10 0.76 11.06
C GLY A 5 10.06 0.69 12.25
N ALA A 6 9.63 0.11 13.37
CA ALA A 6 10.43 -0.09 14.57
C ALA A 6 11.15 -1.45 14.61
N TYR A 7 10.98 -2.30 13.59
CA TYR A 7 11.47 -3.69 13.57
C TYR A 7 10.93 -4.56 14.71
N GLU A 8 9.73 -4.28 15.22
CA GLU A 8 9.08 -4.97 16.35
C GLU A 8 7.78 -5.68 15.93
N LEU A 9 7.80 -6.34 14.76
CA LEU A 9 6.62 -7.06 14.27
C LEU A 9 6.35 -8.34 15.07
N ASN A 10 5.15 -8.43 15.61
CA ASN A 10 4.60 -9.68 16.19
C ASN A 10 3.66 -10.37 15.19
N TYR A 11 3.40 -11.66 15.40
CA TYR A 11 2.56 -12.53 14.55
C TYR A 11 1.17 -11.95 14.19
N SER A 12 0.55 -11.16 15.08
CA SER A 12 -0.77 -10.55 14.89
C SER A 12 -0.69 -9.02 14.75
N SER A 13 0.43 -8.48 14.25
CA SER A 13 0.55 -7.03 14.05
C SER A 13 -0.07 -6.61 12.74
N ASP A 14 -0.70 -5.44 12.75
CA ASP A 14 -1.10 -4.77 11.53
C ASP A 14 0.12 -4.10 10.88
N ILE A 15 0.10 -4.00 9.56
CA ILE A 15 1.12 -3.31 8.79
C ILE A 15 0.57 -1.98 8.32
N ASP A 16 1.14 -0.90 8.85
CA ASP A 16 0.85 0.47 8.43
C ASP A 16 1.69 0.84 7.21
N LEU A 17 1.04 1.12 6.07
CA LEU A 17 1.72 1.54 4.85
C LEU A 17 1.30 2.97 4.46
N ILE A 18 2.25 3.74 3.95
CA ILE A 18 2.01 5.03 3.32
C ILE A 18 2.71 4.99 1.96
N CYS A 19 1.98 5.32 0.90
CA CYS A 19 2.49 5.30 -0.47
C CYS A 19 2.79 6.71 -0.94
N PHE A 20 4.04 6.95 -1.35
CA PHE A 20 4.46 8.20 -1.96
C PHE A 20 4.83 7.94 -3.42
N PHE A 21 4.52 8.91 -4.27
CA PHE A 21 5.03 8.99 -5.64
C PHE A 21 5.38 10.45 -5.91
N ASP A 22 6.41 10.66 -6.71
CA ASP A 22 6.90 11.99 -7.02
C ASP A 22 6.17 12.54 -8.25
N GLU A 23 5.68 13.76 -8.16
CA GLU A 23 4.98 14.44 -9.25
C GLU A 23 5.90 15.15 -10.23
N GLU A 24 7.12 15.49 -9.81
CA GLU A 24 8.07 16.26 -10.62
C GLU A 24 8.79 15.38 -11.65
N ILE A 25 8.74 14.06 -11.50
CA ILE A 25 9.36 13.10 -12.42
C ILE A 25 8.56 12.93 -13.71
N PHE A 26 7.28 13.31 -13.72
CA PHE A 26 6.36 13.06 -14.83
C PHE A 26 5.97 14.32 -15.59
N ASN A 27 5.72 14.16 -16.89
CA ASN A 27 5.19 15.24 -17.71
C ASN A 27 3.84 15.73 -17.15
N PRO A 28 3.60 17.05 -16.99
CA PRO A 28 2.36 17.58 -16.41
C PRO A 28 1.09 17.13 -17.15
N GLU A 29 1.18 16.93 -18.47
CA GLU A 29 0.07 16.46 -19.31
C GLU A 29 -0.32 15.00 -19.02
N GLU A 30 0.65 14.17 -18.62
CA GLU A 30 0.46 12.75 -18.34
C GLU A 30 0.21 12.46 -16.85
N PHE A 31 0.56 13.42 -15.99
CA PHE A 31 0.55 13.28 -14.55
C PHE A 31 -0.78 12.74 -14.01
N GLN A 32 -1.92 13.22 -14.50
CA GLN A 32 -3.24 12.75 -14.04
C GLN A 32 -3.50 11.28 -14.40
N ALA A 33 -3.03 10.81 -15.56
CA ALA A 33 -3.14 9.42 -15.95
C ALA A 33 -2.24 8.53 -15.08
N ILE A 34 -1.01 8.98 -14.86
CA ILE A 34 -0.01 8.27 -14.05
C ILE A 34 -0.45 8.18 -12.58
N ARG A 35 -0.95 9.28 -12.02
CA ARG A 35 -1.54 9.32 -10.67
C ARG A 35 -2.67 8.30 -10.52
N ARG A 36 -3.57 8.17 -11.50
CA ARG A 36 -4.62 7.15 -11.49
C ARG A 36 -4.05 5.73 -11.50
N THR A 37 -2.99 5.49 -12.28
CA THR A 37 -2.30 4.20 -12.31
C THR A 37 -1.71 3.84 -10.95
N PHE A 38 -1.02 4.78 -10.29
CA PHE A 38 -0.48 4.54 -8.95
C PHE A 38 -1.56 4.32 -7.90
N ILE A 39 -2.66 5.08 -7.93
CA ILE A 39 -3.80 4.86 -7.04
C ILE A 39 -4.37 3.44 -7.24
N ASN A 40 -4.54 2.99 -8.48
CA ASN A 40 -5.03 1.65 -8.77
C ASN A 40 -4.05 0.56 -8.34
N ALA A 41 -2.75 0.77 -8.54
CA ALA A 41 -1.72 -0.14 -8.07
C ALA A 41 -1.75 -0.28 -6.54
N THR A 42 -1.85 0.83 -5.81
CA THR A 42 -1.97 0.82 -4.34
C THR A 42 -3.22 0.10 -3.87
N LYS A 43 -4.37 0.32 -4.52
CA LYS A 43 -5.62 -0.41 -4.21
C LYS A 43 -5.50 -1.92 -4.44
N ASN A 44 -4.88 -2.32 -5.56
CA ASN A 44 -4.67 -3.72 -5.87
C ASN A 44 -3.72 -4.39 -4.86
N MET A 45 -2.64 -3.70 -4.49
CA MET A 45 -1.71 -4.16 -3.46
C MET A 45 -2.43 -4.33 -2.12
N TYR A 46 -3.19 -3.33 -1.68
CA TYR A 46 -3.98 -3.40 -0.45
C TYR A 46 -4.92 -4.60 -0.45
N ARG A 47 -5.64 -4.81 -1.56
CA ARG A 47 -6.54 -5.95 -1.71
C ARG A 47 -5.78 -7.27 -1.59
N LEU A 48 -4.68 -7.44 -2.31
CA LEU A 48 -3.88 -8.66 -2.27
C LEU A 48 -3.36 -9.00 -0.86
N LEU A 49 -3.03 -7.98 -0.05
CA LEU A 49 -2.55 -8.19 1.30
C LEU A 49 -3.67 -8.55 2.29
N ASN A 50 -4.83 -7.88 2.17
CA ASN A 50 -5.89 -7.91 3.17
C ASN A 50 -7.08 -8.84 2.80
N GLU A 51 -7.18 -9.28 1.54
CA GLU A 51 -8.24 -10.16 1.07
C GLU A 51 -8.16 -11.52 1.78
N ASN A 52 -9.27 -11.91 2.42
CA ASN A 52 -9.38 -13.16 3.14
C ASN A 52 -9.79 -14.28 2.16
N GLY A 53 -8.78 -14.92 1.56
CA GLY A 53 -8.95 -16.02 0.62
C GLY A 53 -9.17 -17.36 1.32
N LYS A 54 -9.07 -18.45 0.55
CA LYS A 54 -9.23 -19.83 1.07
C LYS A 54 -8.22 -20.18 2.16
N ASP A 55 -7.03 -19.60 2.09
CA ASP A 55 -5.92 -19.84 3.00
C ASP A 55 -5.78 -18.74 4.07
N GLY A 56 -6.75 -17.83 4.16
CA GLY A 56 -6.67 -16.64 5.01
C GLY A 56 -6.26 -15.38 4.25
N TYR A 57 -5.91 -14.34 4.99
CA TYR A 57 -5.29 -13.11 4.48
C TYR A 57 -3.76 -13.15 4.68
N VAL A 58 -3.00 -12.35 3.93
CA VAL A 58 -1.53 -12.31 4.07
C VAL A 58 -1.13 -11.46 5.28
N PHE A 59 -1.57 -10.20 5.31
CA PHE A 59 -1.39 -9.30 6.45
C PHE A 59 -2.63 -8.43 6.64
N ARG A 60 -2.96 -8.11 7.90
CA ARG A 60 -3.88 -7.00 8.16
C ARG A 60 -3.13 -5.71 7.85
N THR A 61 -3.61 -4.96 6.87
CA THR A 61 -2.95 -3.74 6.39
C THR A 61 -3.83 -2.53 6.69
N ASP A 62 -3.23 -1.47 7.22
CA ASP A 62 -3.85 -0.15 7.36
C ASP A 62 -3.17 0.82 6.37
N LEU A 63 -3.98 1.54 5.61
CA LEU A 63 -3.54 2.61 4.71
C LEU A 63 -4.08 3.92 5.24
N ARG A 64 -3.18 4.82 5.65
CA ARG A 64 -3.51 6.15 6.15
C ARG A 64 -3.13 7.24 5.16
#